data_AF-A0A1Q7Z4B7-F1
#
_entry.id   AF-A0A1Q7Z4B7-F1
#
_cell.length_a   1.000
_cell.length_b   1.000
_cell.length_c   1.000
_cell.angle_alpha   90.00
_cell.angle_beta   90.00
_cell.angle_gamma   90.00
#
_symmetry.space_group_name_H-M   'P 1'
#
loop_
_entity.id
_entity.type
_entity.pdbx_description
1 polymer ?
#
loop_
_entity_poly.entity_id
_entity_poly.type
_entity_poly.pdbx_seq_one_letter_code
_entity_poly.pdbx_strand_id
1 'polypeptide(L)'
;MNRTFPILILVFALILVSACERQVVRTTKPLKPPEQLTETRALPTNSSPNLKLIIDDAIDQVGKTTGYDASYQKINYPNGDVPIETGVCSDVIVRAFRKAGIDLQKDVHEDMKKNFSAYPTRWGLSAPDANIDHRRVPNLMTYFARQGKSLSTGGSSDNFLPGDVVTWDLGMGTDHIGLV
;
A
#
# COMPACT_ATOMS: atom_id res chain seq x y z
N MET A 1 -21.12 -44.97 42.52
CA MET A 1 -20.58 -43.61 42.74
C MET A 1 -19.58 -43.30 41.62
N ASN A 2 -20.06 -42.65 40.56
CA ASN A 2 -19.68 -41.29 40.10
C ASN A 2 -18.37 -41.32 39.27
N ARG A 3 -18.36 -41.46 37.93
CA ARG A 3 -18.94 -40.66 36.83
C ARG A 3 -18.62 -39.16 36.86
N THR A 4 -17.36 -38.77 36.60
CA THR A 4 -16.97 -37.43 36.14
C THR A 4 -15.57 -37.45 35.49
N PHE A 5 -15.45 -37.88 34.22
CA PHE A 5 -14.19 -37.75 33.47
C PHE A 5 -14.28 -37.44 31.95
N PRO A 6 -15.40 -36.93 31.37
CA PRO A 6 -15.35 -36.43 29.98
C PRO A 6 -15.53 -34.90 29.83
N ILE A 7 -15.65 -34.13 30.92
CA ILE A 7 -15.98 -32.69 30.80
C ILE A 7 -14.74 -31.80 30.66
N LEU A 8 -13.58 -32.21 31.20
CA LEU A 8 -12.39 -31.34 31.22
C LEU A 8 -11.67 -31.24 29.86
N ILE A 9 -11.81 -32.23 28.97
CA ILE A 9 -11.20 -32.22 27.63
C ILE A 9 -12.02 -31.34 26.65
N LEU A 10 -13.34 -31.23 26.84
CA LEU A 10 -14.21 -30.45 25.96
C LEU A 10 -14.03 -28.93 26.15
N VAL A 11 -13.67 -28.48 27.36
CA VAL A 11 -13.45 -27.06 27.67
C VAL A 11 -12.13 -26.55 27.09
N PHE A 12 -11.08 -27.38 27.04
CA PHE A 12 -9.79 -27.01 26.43
C PHE A 12 -9.86 -26.92 24.90
N ALA A 13 -10.73 -27.72 24.25
CA ALA A 13 -10.95 -27.65 22.82
C ALA A 13 -11.75 -26.40 22.39
N LEU A 14 -12.61 -25.85 23.26
CA LEU A 14 -13.36 -24.62 22.96
C LEU A 14 -12.50 -23.34 23.06
N ILE A 15 -11.45 -23.32 23.88
CA ILE A 15 -10.61 -22.14 24.07
C ILE A 15 -9.63 -21.94 22.90
N LEU A 16 -9.33 -22.98 22.12
CA LEU A 16 -8.41 -22.90 20.98
C LEU A 16 -9.03 -22.33 19.69
N VAL A 17 -10.36 -22.15 19.62
CA VAL A 17 -11.02 -21.68 18.40
C VAL A 17 -11.19 -20.15 18.37
N SER A 18 -11.05 -19.45 19.51
CA SER A 18 -11.28 -18.00 19.59
C SER A 18 -10.05 -17.12 19.35
N ALA A 19 -8.87 -17.68 19.02
CA ALA A 19 -7.64 -16.89 18.86
C ALA A 19 -7.39 -16.33 17.44
N CYS A 20 -8.32 -16.55 16.50
CA CYS A 20 -8.21 -16.03 15.13
C CYS A 20 -9.27 -14.95 14.81
N GLU A 21 -9.61 -14.08 15.76
CA GLU A 21 -10.25 -12.82 15.39
C GLU A 21 -9.18 -11.85 14.87
N ARG A 22 -9.04 -11.88 13.54
CA ARG A 22 -8.20 -10.99 12.72
C ARG A 22 -8.61 -9.55 13.02
N GLN A 23 -7.78 -8.79 13.74
CA GLN A 23 -8.03 -7.38 13.99
C GLN A 23 -7.81 -6.58 12.71
N VAL A 24 -8.86 -6.48 11.88
CA VAL A 24 -8.94 -5.42 10.88
C VAL A 24 -9.20 -4.14 11.65
N VAL A 25 -8.19 -3.27 11.75
CA VAL A 25 -8.36 -1.94 12.32
C VAL A 25 -9.23 -1.14 11.35
N ARG A 26 -10.53 -1.07 11.65
CA ARG A 26 -11.48 -0.21 10.94
C ARG A 26 -11.51 1.13 11.62
N THR A 27 -11.10 2.19 10.91
CA THR A 27 -11.35 3.56 11.37
C THR A 27 -12.84 3.84 11.24
N THR A 28 -13.53 4.01 12.36
CA THR A 28 -14.99 4.27 12.39
C THR A 28 -15.36 5.67 11.93
N LYS A 29 -14.38 6.56 11.78
CA LYS A 29 -14.54 7.91 11.27
C LYS A 29 -13.38 8.18 10.30
N PRO A 30 -13.66 8.39 8.99
CA PRO A 30 -12.65 8.85 8.06
C PRO A 30 -12.00 10.10 8.65
N LEU A 31 -10.68 10.22 8.55
CA LEU A 31 -10.04 11.50 8.77
C LEU A 31 -10.72 12.49 7.82
N LYS A 32 -11.38 13.50 8.37
CA LYS A 32 -11.94 14.57 7.57
C LYS A 32 -10.72 15.24 6.91
N PRO A 33 -10.67 15.37 5.57
CA PRO A 33 -9.64 16.19 4.95
C PRO A 33 -9.59 17.54 5.67
N PRO A 34 -8.40 18.13 5.88
CA PRO A 34 -8.31 19.43 6.51
C PRO A 34 -9.30 20.38 5.85
N GLU A 35 -10.05 21.11 6.66
CA GLU A 35 -11.17 21.97 6.23
C GLU A 35 -10.71 23.04 5.23
N GLN A 36 -9.40 23.25 5.17
CA GLN A 36 -8.70 24.07 4.20
C GLN A 36 -7.58 23.24 3.58
N LEU A 37 -7.61 23.08 2.24
CA LEU A 37 -6.45 22.60 1.50
C LEU A 37 -5.30 23.58 1.77
N THR A 38 -4.22 23.09 2.38
CA THR A 38 -3.15 23.92 2.91
C THR A 38 -2.52 24.79 1.83
N GLU A 39 -2.42 24.30 0.59
CA GLU A 39 -2.07 25.06 -0.60
C GLU A 39 -2.65 24.38 -1.86
N THR A 40 -3.18 25.14 -2.81
CA THR A 40 -3.53 24.62 -4.15
C THR A 40 -2.48 25.12 -5.14
N ARG A 41 -1.63 24.20 -5.63
CA ARG A 41 -0.65 24.49 -6.69
C ARG A 41 -1.20 24.03 -8.03
N ALA A 42 -1.16 24.91 -9.03
CA ALA A 42 -1.54 24.53 -10.38
C ALA A 42 -0.50 23.57 -10.98
N LEU A 43 -0.95 22.64 -11.82
CA LEU A 43 -0.05 21.82 -12.62
C LEU A 43 0.73 22.72 -13.61
N PRO A 44 2.04 22.48 -13.80
CA PRO A 44 2.79 23.09 -14.90
C PRO A 44 2.06 22.95 -16.24
N THR A 45 2.10 23.98 -17.09
CA THR A 45 1.39 24.00 -18.38
C THR A 45 1.85 22.91 -19.35
N ASN A 46 3.04 22.36 -19.14
CA ASN A 46 3.64 21.27 -19.90
C ASN A 46 3.51 19.89 -19.21
N SER A 47 2.68 19.76 -18.18
CA SER A 47 2.43 18.49 -17.51
C SER A 47 1.84 17.45 -18.47
N SER A 48 2.29 16.20 -18.31
CA SER A 48 1.70 15.07 -19.05
C SER A 48 0.21 14.95 -18.74
N PRO A 49 -0.66 14.65 -19.73
CA PRO A 49 -2.06 14.34 -19.49
C PRO A 49 -2.26 13.22 -18.45
N ASN A 50 -1.33 12.26 -18.38
CA ASN A 50 -1.37 11.17 -17.41
C ASN A 50 -1.19 11.65 -15.97
N LEU A 51 -0.44 12.73 -15.75
CA LEU A 51 -0.23 13.27 -14.40
C LEU A 51 -1.56 13.70 -13.77
N LYS A 52 -2.40 14.38 -14.56
CA LYS A 52 -3.74 14.77 -14.10
C LYS A 52 -4.60 13.55 -13.77
N LEU A 53 -4.57 12.51 -14.61
CA LEU A 53 -5.33 11.28 -14.37
C LEU A 53 -4.91 10.59 -13.07
N ILE A 54 -3.61 10.59 -12.75
CA ILE A 54 -3.08 10.02 -11.51
C ILE A 54 -3.57 10.81 -10.30
N ILE A 55 -3.47 12.14 -10.33
CA ILE A 55 -3.90 13.02 -9.23
C ILE A 55 -5.41 12.91 -9.02
N ASP A 56 -6.20 12.99 -10.09
CA ASP A 56 -7.66 12.83 -10.04
C ASP A 56 -8.03 11.48 -9.42
N ASP A 57 -7.31 10.41 -9.76
CA ASP A 57 -7.60 9.09 -9.21
C ASP A 57 -7.15 8.91 -7.77
N ALA A 58 -6.05 9.54 -7.36
CA ALA A 58 -5.61 9.59 -5.97
C ALA A 58 -6.66 10.29 -5.09
N ILE A 59 -7.19 11.43 -5.55
CA ILE A 59 -8.30 12.14 -4.87
C ILE A 59 -9.53 11.22 -4.79
N ASP A 60 -9.86 10.54 -5.87
CA ASP A 60 -10.98 9.60 -5.93
C ASP A 60 -10.81 8.38 -5.00
N GLN A 61 -9.62 8.06 -4.50
CA GLN A 61 -9.43 6.99 -3.51
C GLN A 61 -9.87 7.42 -2.10
N VAL A 62 -9.99 8.72 -1.83
CA VAL A 62 -10.41 9.23 -0.51
C VAL A 62 -11.81 8.70 -0.18
N GLY A 63 -11.91 7.99 0.95
CA GLY A 63 -13.17 7.39 1.41
C GLY A 63 -13.53 6.04 0.76
N LYS A 64 -12.75 5.54 -0.21
CA LYS A 64 -12.93 4.18 -0.76
C LYS A 64 -12.26 3.13 0.12
N THR A 65 -10.97 3.31 0.41
CA THR A 65 -10.22 2.46 1.33
C THR A 65 -10.44 2.95 2.76
N THR A 66 -11.14 2.16 3.55
CA THR A 66 -11.58 2.54 4.91
C THR A 66 -11.05 1.60 5.99
N GLY A 67 -10.51 0.45 5.60
CA GLY A 67 -9.77 -0.47 6.47
C GLY A 67 -8.29 -0.53 6.10
N TYR A 68 -7.44 -0.75 7.11
CA TYR A 68 -6.03 -1.05 6.92
C TYR A 68 -5.77 -2.54 7.14
N ASP A 69 -5.30 -3.26 6.11
CA ASP A 69 -4.94 -4.69 6.19
C ASP A 69 -3.66 -4.97 5.38
N ALA A 70 -2.54 -5.10 6.11
CA ALA A 70 -1.22 -5.42 5.58
C ALA A 70 -0.99 -6.93 5.37
N SER A 71 -1.98 -7.78 5.64
CA SER A 71 -1.82 -9.21 5.48
C SER A 71 -1.64 -9.61 4.01
N TYR A 72 -0.91 -10.70 3.82
CA TYR A 72 -0.75 -11.33 2.53
C TYR A 72 -2.11 -11.81 2.00
N GLN A 73 -2.39 -11.53 0.73
CA GLN A 73 -3.58 -11.97 0.03
C GLN A 73 -3.20 -12.41 -1.38
N LYS A 74 -3.75 -13.53 -1.83
CA LYS A 74 -3.63 -13.94 -3.22
C LYS A 74 -4.57 -13.09 -4.07
N ILE A 75 -4.02 -12.46 -5.10
CA ILE A 75 -4.75 -11.54 -5.99
C ILE A 75 -4.49 -11.92 -7.45
N ASN A 76 -5.31 -11.40 -8.34
CA ASN A 76 -5.13 -11.62 -9.78
C ASN A 76 -3.81 -10.99 -10.27
N TYR A 77 -3.36 -11.42 -11.44
CA TYR A 77 -2.21 -10.83 -12.11
C TYR A 77 -2.38 -10.95 -13.64
N PRO A 78 -2.15 -9.87 -14.42
CA PRO A 78 -1.91 -8.50 -13.98
C PRO A 78 -3.18 -7.81 -13.46
N ASN A 79 -3.06 -6.56 -13.02
CA ASN A 79 -4.16 -5.69 -12.57
C ASN A 79 -5.02 -6.27 -11.42
N GLY A 80 -4.44 -7.12 -10.57
CA GLY A 80 -5.07 -7.58 -9.35
C GLY A 80 -5.03 -6.53 -8.26
N ASP A 81 -5.97 -6.65 -7.33
CA ASP A 81 -6.10 -5.76 -6.19
C ASP A 81 -6.71 -6.55 -5.03
N VAL A 82 -6.48 -6.06 -3.81
CA VAL A 82 -7.30 -6.44 -2.66
C VAL A 82 -8.67 -5.75 -2.74
N PRO A 83 -9.67 -6.18 -1.96
CA PRO A 83 -10.98 -5.51 -1.94
C PRO A 83 -10.84 -3.99 -1.72
N ILE A 84 -11.64 -3.19 -2.41
CA ILE A 84 -11.48 -1.72 -2.49
C ILE A 84 -11.58 -1.03 -1.12
N GLU A 85 -12.37 -1.60 -0.22
CA GLU A 85 -12.58 -1.13 1.14
C GLU A 85 -11.38 -1.34 2.05
N THR A 86 -10.40 -2.17 1.65
CA THR A 86 -9.20 -2.49 2.41
C THR A 86 -7.91 -2.24 1.61
N GLY A 87 -6.79 -2.26 2.31
CA GLY A 87 -5.46 -2.18 1.73
C GLY A 87 -4.46 -1.53 2.68
N VAL A 88 -3.32 -1.16 2.12
CA VAL A 88 -2.28 -0.37 2.75
C VAL A 88 -2.01 0.88 1.92
N CYS A 89 -1.14 1.77 2.42
CA CYS A 89 -0.78 3.02 1.75
C CYS A 89 -0.32 2.84 0.30
N SER A 90 0.46 1.80 0.00
CA SER A 90 0.91 1.47 -1.36
C SER A 90 -0.22 1.00 -2.27
N ASP A 91 -1.26 0.33 -1.77
CA ASP A 91 -2.41 -0.08 -2.59
C ASP A 91 -3.16 1.13 -3.12
N VAL A 92 -3.29 2.18 -2.30
CA VAL A 92 -3.90 3.46 -2.70
C VAL A 92 -3.10 4.11 -3.83
N ILE A 93 -1.77 4.11 -3.73
CA ILE A 93 -0.88 4.61 -4.81
C ILE A 93 -1.01 3.76 -6.07
N VAL A 94 -1.00 2.44 -5.94
CA VAL A 94 -1.17 1.52 -7.09
C VAL A 94 -2.48 1.78 -7.80
N ARG A 95 -3.58 1.96 -7.07
CA ARG A 95 -4.88 2.32 -7.64
C ARG A 95 -4.83 3.64 -8.38
N ALA A 96 -4.24 4.69 -7.79
CA ALA A 96 -4.14 6.02 -8.39
C ALA A 96 -3.49 6.01 -9.79
N PHE A 97 -2.57 5.09 -10.04
CA PHE A 97 -1.89 4.99 -11.34
C PHE A 97 -2.72 4.33 -12.44
N ARG A 98 -3.81 3.63 -12.09
CA ARG A 98 -4.58 2.81 -13.04
C ARG A 98 -5.41 3.62 -14.01
N LYS A 99 -5.98 4.77 -13.60
CA LYS A 99 -6.67 5.65 -14.56
C LYS A 99 -5.76 6.17 -15.67
N ALA A 100 -4.46 6.28 -15.41
CA ALA A 100 -3.45 6.60 -16.42
C ALA A 100 -2.99 5.38 -17.23
N GLY A 101 -3.61 4.21 -17.05
CA GLY A 101 -3.25 2.97 -17.73
C GLY A 101 -1.96 2.32 -17.23
N ILE A 102 -1.45 2.74 -16.05
CA ILE A 102 -0.22 2.21 -15.47
C ILE A 102 -0.59 1.17 -14.41
N ASP A 103 -0.08 -0.04 -14.57
CA ASP A 103 -0.27 -1.13 -13.62
C ASP A 103 1.01 -1.35 -12.81
N LEU A 104 1.12 -0.65 -11.67
CA LEU A 104 2.27 -0.78 -10.78
C LEU A 104 2.42 -2.21 -10.21
N GLN A 105 1.37 -3.05 -10.17
CA GLN A 105 1.53 -4.46 -9.81
C GLN A 105 2.42 -5.16 -10.83
N LYS A 106 2.08 -5.04 -12.11
CA LYS A 106 2.81 -5.64 -13.22
C LYS A 106 4.19 -5.03 -13.37
N ASP A 107 4.30 -3.71 -13.40
CA ASP A 107 5.54 -3.05 -13.76
C ASP A 107 6.63 -3.27 -12.70
N VAL A 108 6.27 -3.23 -11.41
CA VAL A 108 7.21 -3.58 -10.32
C VAL A 108 7.59 -5.05 -10.38
N HIS A 109 6.62 -5.96 -10.52
CA HIS A 109 6.89 -7.40 -10.55
C HIS A 109 7.80 -7.81 -11.72
N GLU A 110 7.56 -7.29 -12.92
CA GLU A 110 8.37 -7.63 -14.10
C GLU A 110 9.77 -7.01 -14.05
N ASP A 111 9.97 -5.84 -13.43
CA ASP A 111 11.32 -5.32 -13.18
C ASP A 111 12.04 -6.16 -12.11
N MET A 112 11.34 -6.55 -11.04
CA MET A 112 11.88 -7.44 -10.00
C MET A 112 12.29 -8.80 -10.56
N LYS A 113 11.53 -9.41 -11.47
CA LYS A 113 11.90 -10.67 -12.14
C LYS A 113 13.25 -10.62 -12.84
N LYS A 114 13.61 -9.45 -13.38
CA LYS A 114 14.87 -9.25 -14.09
C LYS A 114 16.00 -8.80 -13.17
N ASN A 115 15.68 -8.19 -12.02
CA ASN A 115 16.64 -7.44 -11.21
C ASN A 115 16.46 -7.69 -9.70
N PHE A 116 16.04 -8.88 -9.29
CA PHE A 116 15.63 -9.17 -7.91
C PHE A 116 16.68 -8.80 -6.86
N SER A 117 17.97 -8.97 -7.17
CA SER A 117 19.09 -8.61 -6.28
C SER A 117 19.23 -7.11 -6.02
N ALA A 118 18.61 -6.25 -6.81
CA ALA A 118 18.59 -4.80 -6.60
C ALA A 118 17.50 -4.36 -5.59
N TYR A 119 16.58 -5.26 -5.22
CA TYR A 119 15.45 -4.96 -4.35
C TYR A 119 15.73 -5.35 -2.89
N PRO A 120 15.06 -4.72 -1.91
CA PRO A 120 15.27 -5.02 -0.49
C PRO A 120 14.93 -6.46 -0.12
N THR A 121 15.81 -7.11 0.65
CA THR A 121 15.69 -8.52 1.06
C THR A 121 15.06 -8.71 2.44
N ARG A 122 14.31 -7.70 2.93
CA ARG A 122 13.77 -7.64 4.32
C ARG A 122 12.84 -8.82 4.68
N TRP A 123 12.30 -9.52 3.70
CA TRP A 123 11.28 -10.57 3.88
C TRP A 123 11.78 -11.99 3.63
N GLY A 124 13.08 -12.20 3.42
CA GLY A 124 13.65 -13.54 3.24
C GLY A 124 13.15 -14.31 2.00
N LEU A 125 12.59 -13.60 1.01
CA LEU A 125 12.13 -14.21 -0.24
C LEU A 125 13.31 -14.55 -1.15
N SER A 126 13.21 -15.67 -1.86
CA SER A 126 14.18 -16.10 -2.86
C SER A 126 13.84 -15.67 -4.29
N ALA A 127 12.62 -15.16 -4.52
CA ALA A 127 12.13 -14.69 -5.81
C ALA A 127 11.04 -13.61 -5.62
N PRO A 128 10.72 -12.82 -6.67
CA PRO A 128 9.58 -11.90 -6.66
C PRO A 128 8.24 -12.61 -6.46
N ASP A 129 7.25 -11.91 -5.91
CA ASP A 129 5.89 -12.40 -5.71
C ASP A 129 4.86 -11.33 -6.13
N ALA A 130 4.18 -11.59 -7.26
CA ALA A 130 3.20 -10.69 -7.87
C ALA A 130 2.02 -10.31 -6.94
N ASN A 131 1.77 -11.09 -5.88
CA ASN A 131 0.72 -10.80 -4.91
C ASN A 131 1.10 -9.69 -3.92
N ILE A 132 2.39 -9.39 -3.74
CA ILE A 132 2.86 -8.52 -2.64
C ILE A 132 3.96 -7.53 -3.07
N ASP A 133 4.60 -7.72 -4.22
CA ASP A 133 5.76 -6.92 -4.64
C ASP A 133 5.45 -5.41 -4.65
N HIS A 134 4.36 -4.99 -5.30
CA HIS A 134 3.92 -3.59 -5.37
C HIS A 134 3.33 -3.05 -4.07
N ARG A 135 2.93 -3.94 -3.15
CA ARG A 135 2.34 -3.58 -1.86
C ARG A 135 3.40 -3.17 -0.84
N ARG A 136 4.69 -3.29 -1.17
CA ARG A 136 5.82 -2.93 -0.30
C ARG A 136 6.42 -1.59 -0.71
N VAL A 137 6.34 -0.60 0.18
CA VAL A 137 6.89 0.75 -0.07
C VAL A 137 8.36 0.72 -0.50
N PRO A 138 9.26 -0.07 0.14
CA PRO A 138 10.65 -0.15 -0.32
C PRO A 138 10.81 -0.68 -1.76
N ASN A 139 9.93 -1.57 -2.20
CA ASN A 139 9.96 -2.05 -3.58
C ASN A 139 9.54 -0.95 -4.57
N LEU A 140 8.50 -0.17 -4.24
CA LEU A 140 8.10 0.99 -5.05
C LEU A 140 9.23 2.03 -5.13
N MET A 141 9.92 2.31 -4.02
CA MET A 141 11.08 3.21 -4.00
C MET A 141 12.17 2.73 -4.96
N THR A 142 12.57 1.46 -4.84
CA THR A 142 13.58 0.86 -5.73
C THR A 142 13.13 0.89 -7.19
N TYR A 143 11.87 0.55 -7.47
CA TYR A 143 11.33 0.58 -8.82
C TYR A 143 11.40 1.99 -9.42
N PHE A 144 10.89 3.03 -8.73
CA PHE A 144 10.92 4.40 -9.23
C PHE A 144 12.35 4.92 -9.41
N ALA A 145 13.27 4.59 -8.50
CA ALA A 145 14.68 4.94 -8.66
C ALA A 145 15.28 4.31 -9.93
N ARG A 146 14.98 3.03 -10.18
CA ARG A 146 15.43 2.30 -11.37
C ARG A 146 14.81 2.83 -12.67
N GLN A 147 13.62 3.41 -12.61
CA GLN A 147 13.00 4.11 -13.75
C GLN A 147 13.53 5.56 -13.92
N GLY A 148 14.53 5.98 -13.15
CA GLY A 148 15.08 7.34 -13.20
C GLY A 148 14.09 8.40 -12.71
N LYS A 149 13.21 8.04 -11.76
CA LYS A 149 12.16 8.91 -11.19
C LYS A 149 12.44 9.34 -9.75
N SER A 150 13.65 9.12 -9.24
CA SER A 150 14.05 9.67 -7.95
C SER A 150 14.18 11.19 -8.01
N LEU A 151 13.52 11.87 -7.07
CA LEU A 151 13.70 13.28 -6.80
C LEU A 151 14.62 13.48 -5.59
N SER A 152 15.25 14.65 -5.47
CA SER A 152 16.07 14.97 -4.29
C SER A 152 15.19 15.01 -3.04
N THR A 153 15.61 14.29 -1.99
CA THR A 153 14.92 14.26 -0.69
C THR A 153 15.37 15.39 0.25
N GLY A 154 16.42 16.13 -0.11
CA GLY A 154 16.92 17.27 0.66
C GLY A 154 16.19 18.56 0.32
N GLY A 155 15.07 18.84 0.99
CA GLY A 155 14.31 20.07 0.79
C GLY A 155 13.23 20.28 1.85
N SER A 156 12.71 21.50 1.94
CA SER A 156 11.46 21.78 2.66
C SER A 156 10.29 21.07 1.96
N SER A 157 9.22 20.74 2.68
CA SER A 157 7.95 20.28 2.10
C SER A 157 7.40 21.25 1.06
N ASP A 158 7.78 22.53 1.14
CA ASP A 158 7.40 23.58 0.19
C ASP A 158 7.93 23.33 -1.23
N ASN A 159 8.83 22.36 -1.43
CA ASN A 159 9.35 22.01 -2.75
C ASN A 159 8.54 20.93 -3.46
N PHE A 160 7.59 20.27 -2.78
CA PHE A 160 6.77 19.25 -3.41
C PHE A 160 5.83 19.85 -4.46
N LEU A 161 5.71 19.15 -5.58
CA LEU A 161 4.82 19.48 -6.68
C LEU A 161 3.64 18.50 -6.71
N PRO A 162 2.47 18.93 -7.21
CA PRO A 162 1.34 18.02 -7.38
C PRO A 162 1.72 16.81 -8.25
N GLY A 163 1.43 15.61 -7.73
CA GLY A 163 1.77 14.33 -8.31
C GLY A 163 3.12 13.76 -7.91
N ASP A 164 3.89 14.43 -7.05
CA ASP A 164 5.06 13.83 -6.42
C ASP A 164 4.63 12.67 -5.52
N VAL A 165 5.27 11.51 -5.71
CA VAL A 165 5.13 10.36 -4.82
C VAL A 165 6.18 10.47 -3.73
N VAL A 166 5.74 10.58 -2.48
CA VAL A 166 6.59 10.81 -1.32
C VAL A 166 6.55 9.59 -0.40
N THR A 167 7.72 9.19 0.09
CA THR A 167 7.85 8.13 1.09
C THR A 167 8.43 8.67 2.38
N TRP A 168 7.85 8.26 3.51
CA TRP A 168 8.31 8.61 4.85
C TRP A 168 8.79 7.36 5.58
N ASP A 169 9.96 7.46 6.21
CA ASP A 169 10.37 6.51 7.25
C ASP A 169 9.70 6.97 8.57
N LEU A 170 8.75 6.19 9.07
CA LEU A 170 8.06 6.45 10.33
C LEU A 170 8.82 5.88 11.54
N GLY A 171 10.04 5.36 11.32
CA GLY A 171 10.83 4.65 12.31
C GLY A 171 10.41 3.19 12.47
N MET A 172 11.23 2.44 13.22
CA MET A 172 10.97 1.03 13.56
C MET A 172 10.75 0.11 12.34
N GLY A 173 11.32 0.47 11.18
CA GLY A 173 11.17 -0.31 9.94
C GLY A 173 9.81 -0.15 9.25
N THR A 174 9.05 0.90 9.61
CA THR A 174 7.75 1.19 9.00
C THR A 174 7.88 2.33 8.00
N ASP A 175 7.68 2.02 6.72
CA ASP A 175 7.66 2.99 5.64
C ASP A 175 6.20 3.34 5.28
N HIS A 176 5.93 4.61 5.00
CA HIS A 176 4.66 5.12 4.48
C HIS A 176 4.86 5.76 3.12
N ILE A 177 3.83 5.76 2.28
CA ILE A 177 3.86 6.38 0.94
C ILE A 177 2.59 7.17 0.71
N GLY A 178 2.72 8.28 -0.01
CA GLY A 178 1.64 9.19 -0.34
C GLY A 178 1.90 9.90 -1.66
N LEU A 179 0.89 10.64 -2.12
CA LEU A 179 0.95 11.48 -3.29
C LEU A 179 0.55 12.89 -2.90
N VAL A 180 1.31 13.88 -3.36
CA VAL A 180 1.10 15.32 -3.09
C VAL A 180 0.08 15.90 -4.05
#